data_AF-A0A8S2Y1L6-F1
#
_entry.id   AF-A0A8S2Y1L6-F1
#
_cell.length_a   1.000
_cell.length_b   1.000
_cell.length_c   1.000
_cell.angle_alpha   90.00
_cell.angle_beta   90.00
_cell.angle_gamma   90.00
#
_symmetry.space_group_name_H-M   'P 1'
#
loop_
_entity.id
_entity.type
_entity.pdbx_description
1 polymer ?
#
loop_
_entity_poly.entity_id
_entity_poly.type
_entity_poly.pdbx_seq_one_letter_code
_entity_poly.pdbx_strand_id
1 'polypeptide(L)' 'FEVIPRQLCENAGFDATNILNKLRQKHTENNIWFGVDILHEDVTDNLAAAVWEPAVVKI' A
#
# COMPACT_ATOMS: atom_id res chain seq x y z
N PHE A 1 -10.06 5.08 2.73
CA PHE A 1 -9.36 6.29 2.25
C PHE A 1 -8.14 5.85 1.46
N GLU A 2 -7.96 6.33 0.22
CA GLU A 2 -6.85 5.94 -0.67
C GLU A 2 -5.86 7.08 -0.94
N VAL A 3 -5.98 8.20 -0.23
CA VAL A 3 -5.14 9.38 -0.45
C VAL A 3 -3.68 9.14 -0.08
N ILE A 4 -3.42 8.39 1.00
CA ILE A 4 -2.07 8.08 1.48
C ILE A 4 -1.29 7.19 0.49
N PRO A 5 -1.81 6.00 0.09
CA PRO A 5 -1.09 5.16 -0.88
C PRO A 5 -0.97 5.81 -2.26
N ARG A 6 -1.94 6.63 -2.68
CA ARG A 6 -1.84 7.43 -3.92
C ARG A 6 -0.67 8.42 -3.84
N GLN A 7 -0.55 9.15 -2.74
CA GLN A 7 0.47 10.19 -2.59
C GLN A 7 1.87 9.57 -2.46
N LEU A 8 1.97 8.39 -1.85
CA LEU A 8 3.21 7.62 -1.87
C LEU A 8 3.61 7.21 -3.30
N CYS A 9 2.66 6.77 -4.12
CA CYS A 9 2.92 6.44 -5.53
C CYS A 9 3.32 7.68 -6.36
N GLU A 10 2.61 8.79 -6.18
CA GLU A 10 2.91 10.07 -6.87
C GLU A 10 4.31 10.59 -6.49
N ASN A 11 4.68 10.51 -5.20
CA ASN A 11 6.01 10.91 -4.72
C ASN A 11 7.13 10.00 -5.24
N ALA A 12 6.83 8.73 -5.49
CA ALA A 12 7.76 7.77 -6.06
C ALA A 12 7.83 7.84 -7.60
N GLY A 13 6.93 8.59 -8.25
CA GLY A 13 6.84 8.68 -9.71
C GLY A 13 6.20 7.46 -10.38
N PHE A 14 5.48 6.63 -9.63
CA PHE A 14 4.84 5.41 -10.12
C PHE A 14 3.40 5.63 -10.59
N ASP A 15 2.90 4.72 -11.42
CA ASP A 15 1.49 4.71 -11.83
C ASP A 15 0.59 4.29 -10.64
N ALA A 16 0.14 5.30 -9.90
CA ALA A 16 -0.76 5.14 -8.77
C ALA A 16 -2.04 4.37 -9.14
N THR A 17 -2.53 4.47 -10.38
CA THR A 17 -3.78 3.80 -10.79
C THR A 17 -3.60 2.29 -10.84
N ASN A 18 -2.48 1.82 -11.38
CA ASN A 18 -2.19 0.40 -11.49
C ASN A 18 -1.92 -0.24 -10.11
N ILE A 19 -1.09 0.42 -9.29
CA ILE A 19 -0.74 -0.05 -7.93
C ILE A 19 -1.99 -0.10 -7.03
N LEU A 20 -2.84 0.94 -7.06
CA LEU A 20 -4.07 0.96 -6.27
C LEU A 20 -5.07 -0.11 -6.70
N ASN A 21 -5.17 -0.42 -7.99
CA ASN A 21 -6.04 -1.50 -8.47
C ASN A 21 -5.57 -2.87 -7.97
N LYS A 22 -4.26 -3.15 -8.01
CA LYS A 22 -3.69 -4.36 -7.43
C LYS A 22 -3.94 -4.44 -5.92
N LEU A 23 -3.75 -3.33 -5.20
CA LEU A 23 -3.97 -3.25 -3.76
C LEU A 23 -5.44 -3.54 -3.41
N ARG A 24 -6.39 -2.94 -4.15
CA ARG A 24 -7.82 -3.23 -4.01
C ARG A 24 -8.14 -4.70 -4.24
N GLN A 25 -7.61 -5.29 -5.29
CA GLN A 25 -7.85 -6.70 -5.59
C GLN A 25 -7.39 -7.59 -4.41
N LYS A 26 -6.19 -7.35 -3.88
CA LYS A 26 -5.64 -8.08 -2.73
C LYS A 26 -6.44 -7.87 -1.44
N HIS A 27 -6.92 -6.65 -1.20
CA HIS A 27 -7.78 -6.35 -0.05
C HIS A 27 -9.16 -6.99 -0.16
N THR A 28 -9.67 -7.16 -1.39
CA THR A 28 -10.94 -7.87 -1.65
C THR A 28 -10.81 -9.38 -1.33
N GLU A 29 -9.60 -9.94 -1.45
CA GLU A 29 -9.25 -11.32 -1.07
C GLU A 29 -9.03 -11.50 0.45
N ASN A 30 -9.52 -10.58 1.31
CA ASN A 30 -9.32 -10.53 2.76
C ASN A 30 -7.87 -10.28 3.24
N ASN A 31 -6.96 -9.88 2.36
CA ASN A 31 -5.59 -9.58 2.75
C ASN A 31 -5.40 -8.13 3.18
N ILE A 32 -5.87 -7.80 4.39
CA ILE A 32 -5.87 -6.45 4.98
C ILE A 32 -4.48 -5.86 5.27
N TRP A 33 -3.43 -6.68 5.30
CA TRP A 33 -2.06 -6.25 5.62
C TRP A 33 -1.22 -5.88 4.40
N PHE A 34 -1.78 -6.00 3.18
CA PHE A 34 -1.07 -5.60 1.98
C PHE A 34 -0.95 -4.07 1.90
N GLY A 35 0.21 -3.61 1.46
CA GLY A 35 0.50 -2.19 1.25
C GLY A 35 1.31 -1.95 -0.03
N VAL A 36 1.61 -0.68 -0.27
CA VAL A 36 2.40 -0.25 -1.44
C VAL A 36 3.88 -0.45 -1.15
N ASP A 37 4.57 -1.21 -1.99
CA ASP A 37 6.02 -1.37 -1.96
C ASP A 37 6.67 -0.43 -2.98
N ILE A 38 7.40 0.55 -2.46
CA ILE A 38 8.06 1.58 -3.27
C ILE A 38 9.36 1.04 -3.89
N LEU A 39 9.97 -0.01 -3.32
CA LEU A 39 11.24 -0.56 -3.79
C LEU A 39 11.07 -1.47 -5.02
N HIS A 40 9.95 -2.19 -5.07
CA HIS A 40 9.65 -3.17 -6.12
C HIS A 40 8.55 -2.73 -7.08
N GLU A 41 7.99 -1.53 -6.90
CA GLU A 41 6.86 -1.01 -7.69
C GLU A 41 5.67 -1.99 -7.72
N ASP A 42 5.38 -2.63 -6.58
CA ASP A 42 4.31 -3.63 -6.48
C ASP A 42 3.60 -3.56 -5.12
N VAL A 43 2.63 -4.45 -4.93
CA VAL A 43 1.90 -4.57 -3.67
C VAL A 43 2.41 -5.78 -2.90
N THR A 44 2.95 -5.56 -1.71
CA THR A 44 3.51 -6.63 -0.86
C THR A 44 2.84 -6.66 0.51
N ASP A 45 3.05 -7.76 1.24
CA ASP A 45 2.55 -7.92 2.59
C ASP A 45 3.41 -7.10 3.56
N ASN A 46 2.86 -5.99 4.07
CA ASN A 46 3.57 -5.11 4.99
C ASN A 46 3.87 -5.79 6.34
N LEU A 47 3.12 -6.83 6.70
CA LEU A 47 3.40 -7.62 7.90
C LEU A 47 4.71 -8.38 7.73
N ALA A 48 4.90 -9.03 6.57
CA ALA A 48 6.11 -9.77 6.23
C ALA A 48 7.31 -8.86 5.94
N ALA A 49 7.06 -7.67 5.37
CA ALA A 49 8.09 -6.67 5.08
C ALA A 49 8.56 -5.87 6.31
N ALA A 50 8.02 -6.16 7.51
CA ALA A 50 8.29 -5.43 8.76
C ALA A 50 8.01 -3.91 8.67
N VAL A 51 7.04 -3.51 7.83
CA VAL A 51 6.62 -2.12 7.65
C VAL A 51 5.41 -1.87 8.53
N TRP A 52 5.64 -1.45 9.78
CA TRP A 52 4.58 -1.23 10.76
C TRP A 52 4.54 0.22 11.22
N GLU A 53 3.32 0.74 11.39
CA GLU A 53 3.08 2.06 11.97
C GLU A 53 2.46 1.93 13.37
N PRO A 54 2.78 2.81 14.33
CA PRO A 54 2.12 2.81 15.63
C PRO A 54 0.63 3.11 15.48
N ALA A 55 -0.23 2.33 16.14
CA ALA A 55 -1.69 2.52 16.09
C ALA A 55 -2.15 3.93 16.54
N VAL A 56 -1.35 4.62 17.35
CA VAL A 56 -1.57 6.01 17.80
C VAL A 56 -1.58 6.99 16.61
N VAL A 57 -0.86 6.68 15.54
CA VAL A 57 -0.78 7.50 14.32
C VAL A 57 -2.00 7.27 13.40
N LYS A 58 -2.80 6.22 13.68
CA LYS A 58 -3.91 5.77 12.83
C LYS A 58 -5.30 6.28 13.26
N ILE A 59 -5.36 7.14 14.29
CA ILE A 59 -6.59 7.75 14.83
C ILE A 59 -7.10 8.85 13.89
#